data_AF-A0A1S2YQ80-F1
#
_entry.id   AF-A0A1S2YQ80-F1
#
_cell.length_a   1.000
_cell.length_b   1.000
_cell.length_c   1.000
_cell.angle_alpha   90.00
_cell.angle_beta   90.00
_cell.angle_gamma   90.00
#
_symmetry.space_group_name_H-M   'P 1'
#
loop_
_entity.id
_entity.type
_entity.pdbx_description
1 polymer ?
#
loop_
_entity_poly.entity_id
_entity_poly.type
_entity_poly.pdbx_seq_one_letter_code
_entity_poly.pdbx_strand_id
1 'polypeptide(L)'
;MADSLGQKWKNREFNLSSVSNLSSDASSASPGIARFTSDGLQIQSESQQIPLNFDLQTAQIFKLGSVQSVCIMEGSDVSKTASYSTGVTIQFKNEEECEAFHSAVQQWIKEVNVQGNLPNGTLATSKSKFDEKIEPSSAKMYFHYYGQLLHQQNMLQDYVRTGTYYAAVMENRADFTGRVVVDVGAGSGILSLFAAQAGAKHVYAVEASEMAEYARKLIAGNPKLAQRITVIKGRVEDVELPEKADILISEPMGTLLVNERMLESYVIARDRFLTPTGKMFPGVGRIHMAPFTDEYLFIEIANKALFWQQQNYYGVDLTPLHGTAFQGYFSQPVVDAFDPRLLIAPPMFHVLDFTKMKEEELYEIDIPLRFIASVGTRVHGLACWFDVLFNGSTVQRWLTTAPGSPTTHWYQLRCVLSQPIYVMAGQEITGRLHLIAHNAQSYTIYLTLSAKMWGPGAEQGGILQTSSCKLDLKEPYYRMSQPQAYPLAQDQQPQPLVQTQ
;
A
#
# COMPACT_ATOMS: atom_id res chain seq x y z
N MET A 1 -31.94 28.34 -28.14
CA MET A 1 -31.67 26.90 -28.40
C MET A 1 -32.20 25.97 -27.31
N ALA A 2 -32.30 26.40 -26.04
CA ALA A 2 -32.93 25.64 -24.94
C ALA A 2 -34.38 25.18 -25.23
N ASP A 3 -35.19 25.99 -25.93
CA ASP A 3 -36.58 25.64 -26.28
C ASP A 3 -36.73 24.40 -27.19
N SER A 4 -35.71 24.05 -27.99
CA SER A 4 -35.80 22.91 -28.92
C SER A 4 -35.58 21.55 -28.25
N LEU A 5 -34.74 21.49 -27.21
CA LEU A 5 -34.50 20.29 -26.40
C LEU A 5 -35.70 19.99 -25.49
N GLY A 6 -36.29 21.04 -24.90
CA GLY A 6 -37.48 20.91 -24.06
C GLY A 6 -38.71 20.35 -24.80
N GLN A 7 -38.89 20.65 -26.09
CA GLN A 7 -39.97 20.05 -26.89
C GLN A 7 -39.73 18.58 -27.25
N LYS A 8 -38.46 18.16 -27.42
CA LYS A 8 -38.10 16.78 -27.79
C LYS A 8 -38.34 15.78 -26.65
N TRP A 9 -38.06 16.18 -25.41
CA TRP A 9 -38.16 15.30 -24.24
C TRP A 9 -39.54 15.32 -23.57
N LYS A 10 -40.36 16.36 -23.80
CA LYS A 10 -41.75 16.46 -23.33
C LYS A 10 -42.66 15.28 -23.70
N ASN A 11 -42.29 14.49 -24.70
CA ASN A 11 -43.07 13.34 -25.18
C ASN A 11 -42.55 11.97 -24.69
N ARG A 12 -41.55 11.91 -23.79
CA ARG A 12 -41.07 10.64 -23.22
C ARG A 12 -41.56 10.45 -21.78
N GLU A 13 -42.63 9.67 -21.66
CA GLU A 13 -43.26 9.30 -20.40
C GLU A 13 -43.21 7.78 -20.20
N PHE A 14 -42.98 7.37 -18.97
CA PHE A 14 -42.98 5.97 -18.54
C PHE A 14 -44.02 5.78 -17.44
N ASN A 15 -44.93 4.83 -17.65
CA ASN A 15 -45.91 4.47 -16.63
C ASN A 15 -45.25 3.53 -15.62
N LEU A 16 -45.34 3.89 -14.35
CA LEU A 16 -44.77 3.13 -13.24
C LEU A 16 -45.88 2.34 -12.55
N SER A 17 -45.65 1.06 -12.31
CA SER A 17 -46.58 0.21 -11.57
C SER A 17 -46.69 0.63 -10.11
N SER A 18 -45.59 1.12 -9.54
CA SER A 18 -45.58 1.68 -8.19
C SER A 18 -44.42 2.66 -8.00
N VAL A 19 -44.66 3.65 -7.16
CA VAL A 19 -43.70 4.64 -6.69
C VAL A 19 -43.81 4.74 -5.18
N SER A 20 -42.70 4.57 -4.46
CA SER A 20 -42.65 4.66 -2.99
C SER A 20 -41.42 5.43 -2.53
N ASN A 21 -41.57 6.31 -1.53
CA ASN A 21 -40.42 6.96 -0.91
C ASN A 21 -39.63 5.92 -0.10
N LEU A 22 -38.30 6.01 -0.12
CA LEU A 22 -37.41 5.14 0.65
C LEU A 22 -37.56 5.31 2.17
N SER A 23 -38.11 6.44 2.63
CA SER A 23 -38.30 6.78 4.04
C SER A 23 -39.69 6.47 4.60
N SER A 24 -40.62 5.92 3.79
CA SER A 24 -41.99 5.61 4.21
C SER A 24 -42.29 4.11 4.18
N ASP A 25 -43.21 3.66 5.04
CA ASP A 25 -43.65 2.26 5.10
C ASP A 25 -44.23 1.79 3.76
N ALA A 26 -44.07 0.49 3.47
CA ALA A 26 -44.45 -0.14 2.19
C ALA A 26 -45.93 0.05 1.76
N SER A 27 -46.80 0.54 2.65
CA SER A 27 -48.19 0.90 2.37
C SER A 27 -48.38 2.20 1.59
N SER A 28 -47.31 2.96 1.31
CA SER A 28 -47.37 4.24 0.57
C SER A 28 -47.12 4.11 -0.94
N ALA A 29 -47.04 2.89 -1.46
CA ALA A 29 -46.77 2.66 -2.88
C ALA A 29 -48.04 2.90 -3.71
N SER A 30 -47.96 3.83 -4.66
CA SER A 30 -49.05 4.06 -5.63
C SER A 30 -48.51 4.14 -7.05
N PRO A 31 -49.35 3.87 -8.07
CA PRO A 31 -48.97 4.07 -9.46
C PRO A 31 -48.49 5.50 -9.70
N GLY A 32 -47.67 5.68 -10.74
CA GLY A 32 -47.13 6.99 -11.06
C GLY A 32 -46.60 7.08 -12.48
N ILE A 33 -46.11 8.26 -12.82
CA ILE A 33 -45.54 8.56 -14.14
C ILE A 33 -44.16 9.18 -13.95
N ALA A 34 -43.18 8.66 -14.69
CA ALA A 34 -41.87 9.27 -14.87
C ALA A 34 -41.85 10.00 -16.23
N ARG A 35 -41.68 11.33 -16.20
CA ARG A 35 -41.66 12.21 -17.37
C ARG A 35 -40.31 12.91 -17.48
N PHE A 36 -39.70 12.87 -18.65
CA PHE A 36 -38.49 13.65 -18.91
C PHE A 36 -38.84 15.10 -19.26
N THR A 37 -38.12 16.06 -18.68
CA THR A 37 -38.27 17.49 -18.95
C THR A 37 -36.95 18.06 -19.50
N SER A 38 -36.93 19.35 -19.83
CA SER A 38 -35.69 20.04 -20.20
C SER A 38 -34.66 20.07 -19.07
N ASP A 39 -35.13 19.99 -17.82
CA ASP A 39 -34.34 20.27 -16.63
C ASP A 39 -34.06 18.99 -15.81
N GLY A 40 -34.49 17.81 -16.31
CA GLY A 40 -34.20 16.51 -15.69
C GLY A 40 -35.34 15.51 -15.83
N LEU A 41 -35.56 14.73 -14.76
CA LEU A 41 -36.60 13.72 -14.66
C LEU A 41 -37.62 14.11 -13.59
N GLN A 42 -38.89 14.14 -13.96
CA GLN A 42 -39.99 14.39 -13.04
C GLN A 42 -40.73 13.08 -12.75
N ILE A 43 -40.82 12.68 -11.48
CA ILE A 43 -41.59 11.52 -11.03
C ILE A 43 -42.79 12.01 -10.25
N GLN A 44 -43.99 11.65 -10.71
CA GLN A 44 -45.24 11.98 -10.07
C GLN A 44 -45.95 10.70 -9.65
N SER A 45 -46.21 10.56 -8.35
CA SER A 45 -47.00 9.47 -7.79
C SER A 45 -48.45 9.94 -7.62
N GLU A 46 -49.43 9.08 -7.87
CA GLU A 46 -50.87 9.42 -7.70
C GLU A 46 -51.23 9.83 -6.27
N SER A 47 -50.48 9.36 -5.28
CA SER A 47 -50.67 9.71 -3.86
C SER A 47 -49.98 11.02 -3.44
N GLN A 48 -49.08 11.59 -4.26
CA GLN A 48 -48.32 12.79 -3.92
C GLN A 48 -48.80 14.00 -4.74
N GLN A 49 -49.19 15.08 -4.06
CA GLN A 49 -49.65 16.31 -4.72
C GLN A 49 -48.53 17.09 -5.42
N ILE A 50 -47.27 16.88 -5.01
CA ILE A 50 -46.11 17.60 -5.54
C ILE A 50 -45.22 16.60 -6.30
N PRO A 51 -44.90 16.85 -7.58
CA PRO A 51 -44.00 16.01 -8.34
C PRO A 51 -42.55 16.16 -7.86
N LEU A 52 -41.83 15.05 -7.79
CA LEU A 52 -40.41 15.04 -7.44
C LEU A 52 -39.58 15.28 -8.69
N ASN A 53 -38.79 16.35 -8.70
CA ASN A 53 -37.89 16.68 -9.79
C ASN A 53 -36.48 16.20 -9.43
N PHE A 54 -35.92 15.36 -10.28
CA PHE A 54 -34.57 14.84 -10.20
C PHE A 54 -33.74 15.52 -11.27
N ASP A 55 -32.75 16.31 -10.85
CA ASP A 55 -31.70 16.76 -11.76
C ASP A 55 -30.82 15.55 -12.12
N LEU A 56 -30.89 15.10 -13.37
CA LEU A 56 -30.15 13.93 -13.84
C LEU A 56 -28.64 14.16 -13.93
N GLN A 57 -28.15 15.39 -13.73
CA GLN A 57 -26.71 15.66 -13.60
C GLN A 57 -26.16 15.27 -12.22
N THR A 58 -27.00 15.32 -11.19
CA THR A 58 -26.62 15.12 -9.78
C THR A 58 -27.31 13.92 -9.12
N ALA A 59 -28.44 13.46 -9.68
CA ALA A 59 -29.17 12.31 -9.18
C ALA A 59 -28.48 10.98 -9.55
N GLN A 60 -28.54 10.03 -8.62
CA GLN A 60 -28.06 8.67 -8.82
C GLN A 60 -29.24 7.71 -9.03
N ILE A 61 -29.21 6.93 -10.11
CA ILE A 61 -30.27 5.97 -10.44
C ILE A 61 -29.66 4.56 -10.52
N PHE A 62 -30.17 3.65 -9.69
CA PHE A 62 -29.70 2.27 -9.57
C PHE A 62 -30.78 1.27 -9.99
N LYS A 63 -30.42 0.27 -10.79
CA LYS A 63 -31.29 -0.89 -11.09
C LYS A 63 -31.18 -1.88 -9.94
N LEU A 64 -32.28 -2.12 -9.22
CA LEU A 64 -32.32 -3.07 -8.09
C LEU A 64 -32.73 -4.49 -8.53
N GLY A 65 -33.38 -4.62 -9.69
CA GLY A 65 -33.82 -5.89 -10.26
C GLY A 65 -34.31 -5.72 -11.70
N SER A 66 -34.93 -6.75 -12.28
CA SER A 66 -35.42 -6.72 -13.67
C SER A 66 -36.51 -5.66 -13.91
N VAL A 67 -37.29 -5.31 -12.89
CA VAL A 67 -38.42 -4.37 -12.99
C VAL A 67 -38.39 -3.24 -11.95
N GLN A 68 -37.32 -3.13 -11.16
CA GLN A 68 -37.25 -2.20 -10.03
C GLN A 68 -36.00 -1.33 -10.10
N SER A 69 -36.15 -0.04 -9.83
CA SER A 69 -35.05 0.92 -9.77
C SER A 69 -35.22 1.88 -8.59
N VAL A 70 -34.12 2.47 -8.14
CA VAL A 70 -34.09 3.49 -7.10
C VAL A 70 -33.44 4.75 -7.64
N CYS A 71 -34.09 5.89 -7.39
CA CYS A 71 -33.61 7.23 -7.73
C CYS A 71 -33.30 7.98 -6.43
N ILE A 72 -32.07 8.49 -6.29
CA ILE A 72 -31.60 9.21 -5.11
C ILE A 72 -31.08 10.58 -5.53
N MET A 73 -31.46 11.62 -4.80
CA MET A 73 -30.97 12.98 -4.98
C MET A 73 -30.53 13.56 -3.63
N GLU A 74 -29.40 14.25 -3.61
CA GLU A 74 -28.97 15.03 -2.45
C GLU A 74 -29.67 16.40 -2.47
N GLY A 75 -30.45 16.70 -1.43
CA GLY A 75 -31.05 18.01 -1.22
C GLY A 75 -30.17 18.88 -0.33
N SER A 76 -29.87 20.10 -0.79
CA SER A 76 -29.34 21.17 0.05
C SER A 76 -30.45 22.20 0.32
N ASP A 77 -30.94 22.28 1.55
CA ASP A 77 -31.83 23.35 1.98
C ASP A 77 -30.99 24.52 2.50
N VAL A 78 -31.09 25.68 1.86
CA VAL A 78 -30.29 26.89 2.17
C VAL A 78 -30.54 27.41 3.60
N SER A 79 -31.54 26.86 4.30
CA SER A 79 -31.93 27.27 5.65
C SER A 79 -31.51 26.34 6.80
N LYS A 80 -30.92 25.16 6.55
CA LYS A 80 -30.47 24.22 7.60
C LYS A 80 -29.15 23.54 7.26
N THR A 81 -28.21 23.49 8.21
CA THR A 81 -26.87 22.86 8.10
C THR A 81 -26.88 21.33 8.10
N ALA A 82 -27.91 20.70 7.53
CA ALA A 82 -28.04 19.25 7.40
C ALA A 82 -28.41 18.91 5.96
N SER A 83 -27.56 18.16 5.27
CA SER A 83 -27.89 17.54 3.99
C SER A 83 -28.88 16.39 4.24
N TYR A 84 -29.92 16.31 3.42
CA TYR A 84 -30.82 15.17 3.41
C TYR A 84 -30.86 14.59 2.00
N SER A 85 -30.82 13.26 1.90
CA SER A 85 -30.98 12.56 0.63
C SER A 85 -32.44 12.14 0.48
N THR A 86 -33.08 12.56 -0.60
CA THR A 86 -34.43 12.10 -0.96
C THR A 86 -34.28 10.92 -1.90
N GLY A 87 -34.85 9.78 -1.53
CA GLY A 87 -34.80 8.56 -2.33
C GLY A 87 -36.20 8.05 -2.65
N VAL A 88 -36.41 7.61 -3.89
CA VAL A 88 -37.65 7.01 -4.37
C VAL A 88 -37.35 5.68 -5.04
N THR A 89 -38.17 4.68 -4.73
CA THR A 89 -38.19 3.41 -5.47
C THR A 89 -39.28 3.47 -6.52
N ILE A 90 -38.94 3.09 -7.75
CA ILE A 90 -39.87 2.96 -8.87
C ILE A 90 -39.90 1.52 -9.37
N GLN A 91 -41.08 1.07 -9.74
CA GLN A 91 -41.31 -0.25 -10.31
C GLN A 91 -41.99 -0.11 -11.68
N PHE A 92 -41.53 -0.90 -12.65
CA PHE A 92 -42.03 -0.95 -14.02
C PHE A 92 -42.92 -2.18 -14.20
N LYS A 93 -43.78 -2.19 -15.24
CA LYS A 93 -44.69 -3.32 -15.47
C LYS A 93 -43.95 -4.56 -15.96
N ASN A 94 -42.86 -4.36 -16.70
CA ASN A 94 -42.04 -5.42 -17.27
C ASN A 94 -40.59 -4.95 -17.43
N GLU A 95 -39.71 -5.89 -17.78
CA GLU A 95 -38.28 -5.63 -17.93
C GLU A 95 -37.98 -4.71 -19.13
N GLU A 96 -38.74 -4.84 -20.23
CA GLU A 96 -38.59 -3.99 -21.42
C GLU A 96 -38.80 -2.51 -21.11
N GLU A 97 -39.83 -2.17 -20.31
CA GLU A 97 -40.09 -0.80 -19.86
C GLU A 97 -38.98 -0.27 -18.95
N CYS A 98 -38.44 -1.13 -18.07
CA CYS A 98 -37.32 -0.78 -17.20
C CYS A 98 -36.05 -0.49 -18.03
N GLU A 99 -35.74 -1.33 -19.01
CA GLU A 99 -34.58 -1.13 -19.90
C GLU A 99 -34.74 0.10 -20.80
N ALA A 100 -35.95 0.33 -21.33
CA ALA A 100 -36.26 1.51 -22.12
C ALA A 100 -36.11 2.80 -21.29
N PHE A 101 -36.52 2.78 -20.02
CA PHE A 101 -36.33 3.90 -19.10
C PHE A 101 -34.85 4.21 -18.87
N HIS A 102 -34.05 3.21 -18.51
CA HIS A 102 -32.60 3.40 -18.30
C HIS A 102 -31.88 3.85 -19.58
N SER A 103 -32.29 3.33 -20.74
CA SER A 103 -31.79 3.79 -22.03
C SER A 103 -32.13 5.26 -22.30
N ALA A 104 -33.34 5.70 -21.92
CA ALA A 104 -33.75 7.10 -22.03
C ALA A 104 -32.98 8.02 -21.09
N VAL A 105 -32.70 7.59 -19.85
CA VAL A 105 -31.82 8.33 -18.91
C VAL A 105 -30.43 8.53 -19.51
N GLN A 106 -29.81 7.46 -20.00
CA GLN A 106 -28.47 7.53 -20.60
C GLN A 106 -28.44 8.43 -21.84
N GLN A 107 -29.47 8.36 -22.68
CA GLN A 107 -29.60 9.23 -23.84
C GLN A 107 -29.77 10.70 -23.44
N TRP A 108 -30.56 11.00 -22.41
CA TRP A 108 -30.76 12.36 -21.91
C TRP A 108 -29.44 12.97 -21.41
N ILE A 109 -28.71 12.23 -20.57
CA ILE A 109 -27.40 12.66 -20.03
C ILE A 109 -26.42 12.93 -21.18
N LYS A 110 -26.36 12.03 -22.16
CA LYS A 110 -25.48 12.17 -23.32
C LYS A 110 -25.80 13.42 -24.13
N GLU A 111 -27.08 13.71 -24.38
CA GLU A 111 -27.52 14.86 -25.18
C GLU A 111 -27.28 16.21 -24.46
N VAL A 112 -27.47 16.27 -23.14
CA VAL A 112 -27.21 17.48 -22.34
C VAL A 112 -25.70 17.77 -22.22
N ASN A 113 -24.85 16.74 -22.13
CA ASN A 113 -23.40 16.90 -22.11
C ASN A 113 -22.78 17.38 -23.45
N VAL A 114 -23.48 17.29 -24.58
CA VAL A 114 -22.94 17.79 -25.88
C VAL A 114 -22.81 19.33 -25.91
N GLN A 115 -23.51 20.06 -25.04
CA GLN A 115 -23.49 21.54 -25.03
C GLN A 115 -22.49 22.17 -24.04
N GLY A 116 -21.75 21.37 -23.27
CA GLY A 116 -20.71 21.85 -22.35
C GLY A 116 -19.45 21.01 -22.49
N ASN A 117 -18.45 21.53 -23.22
CA ASN A 117 -17.13 20.89 -23.32
C ASN A 117 -16.36 21.06 -22.00
N LEU A 118 -16.35 20.02 -21.15
CA LEU A 118 -15.35 19.73 -20.14
C LEU A 118 -15.16 18.19 -20.02
N PRO A 119 -13.96 17.71 -19.65
CA PRO A 119 -13.47 16.39 -20.04
C PRO A 119 -14.19 15.24 -19.32
N ASN A 120 -14.57 14.22 -20.12
CA ASN A 120 -14.89 12.84 -19.75
C ASN A 120 -15.27 12.59 -18.27
N GLY A 121 -16.56 12.71 -17.99
CA GLY A 121 -17.16 12.11 -16.80
C GLY A 121 -17.03 10.59 -16.89
N THR A 122 -15.99 10.05 -16.25
CA THR A 122 -15.93 8.63 -15.91
C THR A 122 -17.11 8.38 -14.96
N LEU A 123 -17.93 7.36 -15.23
CA LEU A 123 -18.90 6.84 -14.26
C LEU A 123 -18.24 6.86 -12.89
N ALA A 124 -18.84 7.54 -11.91
CA ALA A 124 -18.39 7.50 -10.54
C ALA A 124 -18.59 6.06 -10.02
N THR A 125 -17.66 5.17 -10.38
CA THR A 125 -17.37 3.98 -9.61
C THR A 125 -17.14 4.49 -8.20
N SER A 126 -17.90 3.96 -7.23
CA SER A 126 -17.61 4.13 -5.81
C SER A 126 -16.10 4.05 -5.64
N LYS A 127 -15.45 5.17 -5.29
CA LYS A 127 -14.01 5.19 -5.14
C LYS A 127 -13.70 4.26 -3.98
N SER A 128 -12.92 3.21 -4.25
CA SER A 128 -12.46 2.33 -3.17
C SER A 128 -11.60 3.15 -2.20
N LYS A 129 -11.45 2.69 -0.95
CA LYS A 129 -10.48 3.28 -0.01
C LYS A 129 -9.07 3.40 -0.62
N PHE A 130 -8.71 2.48 -1.52
CA PHE A 130 -7.44 2.53 -2.24
C PHE A 130 -7.37 3.70 -3.23
N ASP A 131 -8.43 3.93 -4.02
CA ASP A 131 -8.49 4.99 -5.04
C ASP A 131 -8.50 6.41 -4.45
N GLU A 132 -8.91 6.56 -3.19
CA GLU A 132 -8.87 7.84 -2.47
C GLU A 132 -7.44 8.22 -2.06
N LYS A 133 -6.58 7.22 -1.81
CA LYS A 133 -5.25 7.40 -1.23
C LYS A 133 -4.14 7.37 -2.25
N ILE A 134 -4.30 6.58 -3.30
CA ILE A 134 -3.24 6.25 -4.25
C ILE A 134 -3.52 6.88 -5.61
N GLU A 135 -2.49 7.50 -6.17
CA GLU A 135 -2.57 8.05 -7.52
C GLU A 135 -2.75 6.91 -8.56
N PRO A 136 -3.71 7.01 -9.50
CA PRO A 136 -3.97 5.96 -10.49
C PRO A 136 -2.76 5.55 -11.32
N SER A 137 -1.87 6.50 -11.62
CA SER A 137 -0.64 6.24 -12.39
C SER A 137 0.31 5.33 -11.60
N SER A 138 0.53 5.62 -10.31
CA SER A 138 1.32 4.81 -9.39
C SER A 138 0.71 3.42 -9.25
N ALA A 139 -0.60 3.32 -8.99
CA ALA A 139 -1.30 2.04 -8.85
C ALA A 139 -1.14 1.16 -10.10
N LYS A 140 -1.30 1.76 -11.28
CA LYS A 140 -1.15 1.04 -12.56
C LYS A 140 0.27 0.52 -12.73
N MET A 141 1.30 1.32 -12.44
CA MET A 141 2.69 0.88 -12.53
C MET A 141 3.00 -0.23 -11.53
N TYR A 142 2.50 -0.09 -10.29
CA TYR A 142 2.64 -1.09 -9.22
C TYR A 142 2.07 -2.46 -9.64
N PHE A 143 0.80 -2.52 -10.05
CA PHE A 143 0.20 -3.78 -10.48
C PHE A 143 0.79 -4.31 -11.79
N HIS A 144 1.25 -3.43 -12.68
CA HIS A 144 1.96 -3.86 -13.88
C HIS A 144 3.29 -4.55 -13.53
N TYR A 145 4.08 -3.97 -12.62
CA TYR A 145 5.33 -4.54 -12.13
C TYR A 145 5.09 -5.93 -11.51
N TYR A 146 4.16 -6.04 -10.56
CA TYR A 146 3.88 -7.32 -9.90
C TYR A 146 3.19 -8.37 -10.79
N GLY A 147 2.61 -7.94 -11.91
CA GLY A 147 2.08 -8.80 -12.97
C GLY A 147 3.13 -9.50 -13.85
N GLN A 148 4.43 -9.23 -13.66
CA GLN A 148 5.50 -9.85 -14.45
C GLN A 148 6.16 -11.02 -13.71
N LEU A 149 6.37 -12.13 -14.42
CA LEU A 149 7.03 -13.33 -13.87
C LEU A 149 8.47 -13.07 -13.41
N LEU A 150 9.20 -12.16 -14.06
CA LEU A 150 10.57 -11.83 -13.69
C LEU A 150 10.65 -11.30 -12.24
N HIS A 151 9.72 -10.43 -11.85
CA HIS A 151 9.69 -9.89 -10.49
C HIS A 151 9.25 -10.94 -9.46
N GLN A 152 8.29 -11.80 -9.81
CA GLN A 152 7.93 -12.95 -8.98
C GLN A 152 9.09 -13.93 -8.80
N GLN A 153 9.87 -14.17 -9.85
CA GLN A 153 11.06 -15.02 -9.79
C GLN A 153 12.10 -14.45 -8.82
N ASN A 154 12.40 -13.15 -8.90
CA ASN A 154 13.34 -12.50 -7.98
C ASN A 154 12.92 -12.70 -6.51
N MET A 155 11.62 -12.56 -6.24
CA MET A 155 11.04 -12.79 -4.91
C MET A 155 11.14 -14.26 -4.47
N LEU A 156 10.88 -15.21 -5.37
CA LEU A 156 10.95 -16.65 -5.08
C LEU A 156 12.38 -17.16 -4.90
N GLN A 157 13.36 -16.58 -5.60
CA GLN A 157 14.78 -16.92 -5.49
C GLN A 157 15.43 -16.40 -4.22
N ASP A 158 14.79 -15.46 -3.51
CA ASP A 158 15.15 -15.14 -2.13
C ASP A 158 14.77 -16.32 -1.22
N TYR A 159 15.73 -17.22 -1.02
CA TYR A 159 15.55 -18.43 -0.21
C TYR A 159 15.33 -18.12 1.28
N VAL A 160 15.89 -17.02 1.79
CA VAL A 160 15.68 -16.61 3.18
C VAL A 160 14.23 -16.22 3.37
N ARG A 161 13.70 -15.39 2.47
CA ARG A 161 12.28 -15.02 2.43
C ARG A 161 11.40 -16.26 2.30
N THR A 162 11.49 -16.93 1.14
CA THR A 162 10.55 -17.99 0.77
C THR A 162 10.66 -19.20 1.72
N GLY A 163 11.87 -19.54 2.13
CA GLY A 163 12.15 -20.61 3.10
C GLY A 163 11.61 -20.31 4.50
N THR A 164 11.70 -19.06 4.98
CA THR A 164 11.16 -18.69 6.30
C THR A 164 9.64 -18.74 6.31
N TYR A 165 8.97 -18.28 5.24
CA TYR A 165 7.52 -18.44 5.09
C TYR A 165 7.10 -19.91 5.07
N TYR A 166 7.81 -20.74 4.28
CA TYR A 166 7.57 -22.18 4.24
C TYR A 166 7.70 -22.82 5.63
N ALA A 167 8.80 -22.54 6.34
CA ALA A 167 9.02 -23.06 7.69
C ALA A 167 7.95 -22.56 8.68
N ALA A 168 7.59 -21.28 8.65
CA ALA A 168 6.56 -20.70 9.51
C ALA A 168 5.21 -21.41 9.34
N VAL A 169 4.84 -21.76 8.11
CA VAL A 169 3.59 -22.49 7.82
C VAL A 169 3.70 -23.97 8.19
N MET A 170 4.76 -24.66 7.74
CA MET A 170 4.90 -26.11 7.91
C MET A 170 5.12 -26.53 9.36
N GLU A 171 5.88 -25.77 10.12
CA GLU A 171 6.15 -26.10 11.52
C GLU A 171 4.99 -25.73 12.44
N ASN A 172 4.11 -24.84 12.00
CA ASN A 172 2.85 -24.52 12.66
C ASN A 172 1.64 -25.17 11.97
N ARG A 173 1.83 -26.36 11.38
CA ARG A 173 0.78 -27.08 10.64
C ARG A 173 -0.55 -27.21 11.40
N ALA A 174 -0.49 -27.29 12.73
CA ALA A 174 -1.67 -27.36 13.60
C ALA A 174 -2.56 -26.10 13.51
N ASP A 175 -1.98 -24.94 13.21
CA ASP A 175 -2.73 -23.71 12.98
C ASP A 175 -3.48 -23.76 11.63
N PHE A 176 -2.94 -24.44 10.62
CA PHE A 176 -3.50 -24.47 9.27
C PHE A 176 -4.44 -25.65 9.02
N THR A 177 -4.24 -26.79 9.67
CA THR A 177 -4.97 -28.04 9.38
C THR A 177 -6.48 -27.86 9.57
N GLY A 178 -7.26 -28.10 8.52
CA GLY A 178 -8.73 -27.98 8.56
C GLY A 178 -9.25 -26.55 8.65
N ARG A 179 -8.39 -25.54 8.52
CA ARG A 179 -8.75 -24.11 8.63
C ARG A 179 -8.94 -23.43 7.28
N VAL A 180 -9.67 -22.33 7.28
CA VAL A 180 -9.81 -21.43 6.13
C VAL A 180 -8.71 -20.39 6.17
N VAL A 181 -8.03 -20.19 5.04
CA VAL A 181 -6.90 -19.26 4.89
C VAL A 181 -7.20 -18.22 3.84
N VAL A 182 -6.80 -16.97 4.06
CA VAL A 182 -6.77 -15.92 3.05
C VAL A 182 -5.33 -15.52 2.79
N ASP A 183 -4.92 -15.55 1.52
CA ASP A 183 -3.62 -15.11 1.04
C ASP A 183 -3.79 -13.77 0.31
N VAL A 184 -3.32 -12.68 0.92
CA VAL A 184 -3.52 -11.31 0.43
C VAL A 184 -2.34 -10.88 -0.43
N GLY A 185 -2.60 -10.49 -1.69
CA GLY A 185 -1.54 -10.21 -2.65
C GLY A 185 -0.79 -11.50 -2.99
N ALA A 186 -1.54 -12.54 -3.37
CA ALA A 186 -1.02 -13.89 -3.49
C ALA A 186 0.12 -14.03 -4.52
N GLY A 187 0.27 -13.07 -5.45
CA GLY A 187 1.28 -13.11 -6.50
C GLY A 187 1.18 -14.41 -7.29
N SER A 188 2.28 -15.16 -7.36
CA SER A 188 2.31 -16.50 -7.98
C SER A 188 1.44 -17.56 -7.29
N GLY A 189 0.91 -17.31 -6.09
CA GLY A 189 0.14 -18.26 -5.28
C GLY A 189 1.00 -19.21 -4.43
N ILE A 190 2.29 -18.91 -4.26
CA ILE A 190 3.22 -19.79 -3.53
C ILE A 190 2.83 -19.99 -2.06
N LEU A 191 2.40 -18.92 -1.36
CA LEU A 191 1.99 -18.99 0.04
C LEU A 191 0.68 -19.78 0.19
N SER A 192 -0.24 -19.60 -0.76
CA SER A 192 -1.45 -20.42 -0.87
C SER A 192 -1.14 -21.91 -1.03
N LEU A 193 -0.14 -22.27 -1.85
CA LEU A 193 0.30 -23.65 -1.99
C LEU A 193 0.90 -24.20 -0.69
N PHE A 194 1.68 -23.40 0.06
CA PHE A 194 2.17 -23.80 1.37
C PHE A 194 1.03 -24.02 2.37
N ALA A 195 0.05 -23.13 2.44
CA ALA A 195 -1.12 -23.30 3.30
C ALA A 195 -1.91 -24.59 2.95
N ALA A 196 -2.11 -24.86 1.66
CA ALA A 196 -2.76 -26.10 1.21
C ALA A 196 -1.94 -27.36 1.56
N GLN A 197 -0.61 -27.32 1.41
CA GLN A 197 0.30 -28.40 1.82
C GLN A 197 0.24 -28.66 3.33
N ALA A 198 0.12 -27.59 4.13
CA ALA A 198 -0.05 -27.68 5.57
C ALA A 198 -1.41 -28.28 5.97
N GLY A 199 -2.35 -28.43 5.03
CA GLY A 199 -3.63 -29.09 5.28
C GLY A 199 -4.78 -28.13 5.52
N ALA A 200 -4.67 -26.87 5.09
CA ALA A 200 -5.81 -25.95 5.03
C ALA A 200 -7.03 -26.62 4.39
N LYS A 201 -8.21 -26.36 4.96
CA LYS A 201 -9.51 -26.79 4.40
C LYS A 201 -9.73 -26.10 3.06
N HIS A 202 -9.53 -24.79 3.03
CA HIS A 202 -9.63 -23.98 1.82
C HIS A 202 -8.73 -22.73 1.93
N VAL A 203 -8.24 -22.24 0.79
CA VAL A 203 -7.43 -21.04 0.67
C VAL A 203 -8.05 -20.12 -0.38
N TYR A 204 -8.36 -18.89 0.01
CA TYR A 204 -8.76 -17.82 -0.91
C TYR A 204 -7.52 -16.97 -1.22
N ALA A 205 -7.02 -17.08 -2.45
CA ALA A 205 -5.85 -16.37 -2.94
C ALA A 205 -6.29 -15.10 -3.66
N VAL A 206 -6.15 -13.94 -3.02
CA VAL A 206 -6.56 -12.64 -3.57
C VAL A 206 -5.37 -11.98 -4.26
N GLU A 207 -5.47 -11.70 -5.56
CA GLU A 207 -4.41 -11.07 -6.34
C GLU A 207 -5.00 -10.03 -7.30
N ALA A 208 -4.51 -8.79 -7.23
CA ALA A 208 -5.06 -7.67 -7.99
C ALA A 208 -4.49 -7.57 -9.42
N SER A 209 -3.25 -8.00 -9.63
CA SER A 209 -2.56 -7.91 -10.92
C SER A 209 -2.94 -9.04 -11.87
N GLU A 210 -2.38 -8.98 -13.09
CA GLU A 210 -2.46 -10.09 -14.06
C GLU A 210 -1.74 -11.36 -13.59
N MET A 211 -0.98 -11.31 -12.50
CA MET A 211 -0.35 -12.49 -11.90
C MET A 211 -1.39 -13.54 -11.45
N ALA A 212 -2.64 -13.13 -11.20
CA ALA A 212 -3.73 -14.05 -10.88
C ALA A 212 -3.91 -15.18 -11.91
N GLU A 213 -3.71 -14.91 -13.21
CA GLU A 213 -3.80 -15.94 -14.25
C GLU A 213 -2.66 -16.95 -14.17
N TYR A 214 -1.44 -16.47 -13.89
CA TYR A 214 -0.28 -17.33 -13.69
C TYR A 214 -0.40 -18.15 -12.39
N ALA A 215 -0.95 -17.57 -11.33
CA ALA A 215 -1.26 -18.28 -10.09
C ALA A 215 -2.23 -19.44 -10.36
N ARG A 216 -3.32 -19.20 -11.10
CA ARG A 216 -4.25 -20.27 -11.50
C ARG A 216 -3.53 -21.37 -12.27
N LYS A 217 -2.65 -21.02 -13.21
CA LYS A 217 -1.85 -21.98 -13.99
C LYS A 217 -0.92 -22.82 -13.10
N LEU A 218 -0.21 -22.18 -12.17
CA LEU A 218 0.70 -22.87 -11.25
C LEU A 218 -0.07 -23.81 -10.30
N ILE A 219 -1.17 -23.32 -9.74
CA ILE A 219 -2.05 -24.08 -8.85
C ILE A 219 -2.64 -25.29 -9.58
N ALA A 220 -3.17 -25.11 -10.80
CA ALA A 220 -3.70 -26.20 -11.61
C ALA A 220 -2.65 -27.27 -11.96
N GLY A 221 -1.38 -26.87 -12.10
CA GLY A 221 -0.24 -27.80 -12.26
C GLY A 221 0.04 -28.67 -11.02
N ASN A 222 -0.58 -28.37 -9.88
CA ASN A 222 -0.44 -29.09 -8.61
C ASN A 222 -1.79 -29.67 -8.15
N PRO A 223 -2.37 -30.67 -8.86
CA PRO A 223 -3.77 -31.07 -8.72
C PRO A 223 -4.16 -31.59 -7.31
N LYS A 224 -3.20 -32.15 -6.55
CA LYS A 224 -3.43 -32.60 -5.16
C LYS A 224 -3.76 -31.45 -4.20
N LEU A 225 -3.31 -30.24 -4.53
CA LEU A 225 -3.50 -29.03 -3.73
C LEU A 225 -4.56 -28.11 -4.34
N ALA A 226 -4.67 -28.10 -5.66
CA ALA A 226 -5.54 -27.21 -6.43
C ALA A 226 -7.00 -27.16 -5.96
N GLN A 227 -7.56 -28.31 -5.60
CA GLN A 227 -8.96 -28.43 -5.18
C GLN A 227 -9.29 -27.61 -3.92
N ARG A 228 -8.28 -27.16 -3.17
CA ARG A 228 -8.44 -26.39 -1.94
C ARG A 228 -8.12 -24.92 -2.12
N ILE A 229 -7.80 -24.45 -3.31
CA ILE A 229 -7.36 -23.07 -3.55
C ILE A 229 -8.26 -22.41 -4.60
N THR A 230 -8.85 -21.28 -4.24
CA THR A 230 -9.62 -20.43 -5.17
C THR A 230 -8.86 -19.12 -5.39
N VAL A 231 -8.52 -18.81 -6.64
CA VAL A 231 -7.86 -17.54 -7.00
C VAL A 231 -8.90 -16.49 -7.37
N ILE A 232 -8.94 -15.41 -6.60
CA ILE A 232 -9.85 -14.28 -6.75
C ILE A 232 -9.05 -13.10 -7.30
N LYS A 233 -9.35 -12.70 -8.54
CA LYS A 233 -8.70 -11.54 -9.15
C LYS A 233 -9.39 -10.27 -8.70
N GLY A 234 -8.65 -9.39 -8.03
CA GLY A 234 -9.16 -8.11 -7.54
C GLY A 234 -8.38 -7.55 -6.36
N ARG A 235 -8.66 -6.30 -6.01
CA ARG A 235 -8.08 -5.64 -4.83
C ARG A 235 -8.76 -6.12 -3.57
N VAL A 236 -8.00 -6.25 -2.48
CA VAL A 236 -8.53 -6.76 -1.21
C VAL A 236 -9.56 -5.82 -0.58
N GLU A 237 -9.61 -4.56 -1.03
CA GLU A 237 -10.59 -3.53 -0.68
C GLU A 237 -11.93 -3.70 -1.41
N ASP A 238 -11.95 -4.42 -2.53
CA ASP A 238 -13.11 -4.49 -3.44
C ASP A 238 -13.74 -5.88 -3.53
N VAL A 239 -12.95 -6.93 -3.33
CA VAL A 239 -13.45 -8.32 -3.42
C VAL A 239 -14.31 -8.68 -2.21
N GLU A 240 -15.15 -9.70 -2.36
CA GLU A 240 -15.92 -10.32 -1.28
C GLU A 240 -15.56 -11.80 -1.16
N LEU A 241 -15.51 -12.31 0.07
CA LEU A 241 -15.23 -13.71 0.35
C LEU A 241 -16.48 -14.39 0.92
N PRO A 242 -16.72 -15.68 0.59
CA PRO A 242 -17.94 -16.38 1.02
C PRO A 242 -17.96 -16.73 2.52
N GLU A 243 -16.80 -16.75 3.18
CA GLU A 243 -16.68 -16.99 4.62
C GLU A 243 -15.45 -16.24 5.18
N LYS A 244 -15.45 -15.99 6.49
CA LYS A 244 -14.27 -15.45 7.21
C LYS A 244 -13.20 -16.54 7.36
N ALA A 245 -11.94 -16.12 7.45
CA ALA A 245 -10.78 -16.98 7.59
C ALA A 245 -10.28 -17.11 9.03
N ASP A 246 -9.70 -18.26 9.35
CA ASP A 246 -8.99 -18.51 10.60
C ASP A 246 -7.55 -17.96 10.55
N ILE A 247 -6.95 -17.92 9.36
CA ILE A 247 -5.60 -17.42 9.13
C ILE A 247 -5.60 -16.45 7.96
N LEU A 248 -4.92 -15.34 8.14
CA LEU A 248 -4.58 -14.41 7.07
C LEU A 248 -3.07 -14.38 6.90
N ILE A 249 -2.61 -14.83 5.73
CA ILE A 249 -1.20 -14.86 5.34
C ILE A 249 -0.95 -13.84 4.23
N SER A 250 0.21 -13.18 4.27
CA SER A 250 0.63 -12.27 3.20
C SER A 250 2.14 -12.02 3.31
N GLU A 251 2.69 -11.45 2.25
CA GLU A 251 3.98 -10.81 2.25
C GLU A 251 3.79 -9.33 1.86
N PRO A 252 3.45 -8.47 2.85
CA PRO A 252 3.15 -7.06 2.60
C PRO A 252 4.37 -6.14 2.83
N MET A 253 5.58 -6.67 2.98
CA MET A 253 6.73 -5.91 3.42
C MET A 253 7.46 -5.25 2.24
N GLY A 254 7.54 -3.93 2.25
CA GLY A 254 8.45 -3.17 1.38
C GLY A 254 9.78 -2.84 2.04
N THR A 255 10.63 -2.07 1.34
CA THR A 255 11.79 -1.40 1.96
C THR A 255 11.37 -0.64 3.22
N LEU A 256 12.18 -0.71 4.28
CA LEU A 256 11.84 -0.16 5.61
C LEU A 256 10.52 -0.73 6.18
N LEU A 257 10.12 -1.94 5.80
CA LEU A 257 8.85 -2.60 6.14
C LEU A 257 7.60 -1.94 5.50
N VAL A 258 7.56 -0.62 5.40
CA VAL A 258 6.35 0.15 5.08
C VAL A 258 6.24 0.62 3.63
N ASN A 259 7.34 0.63 2.85
CA ASN A 259 7.27 1.08 1.45
C ASN A 259 6.23 0.29 0.66
N GLU A 260 5.71 0.89 -0.41
CA GLU A 260 4.62 0.35 -1.25
C GLU A 260 3.23 0.38 -0.59
N ARG A 261 3.17 0.71 0.70
CA ARG A 261 1.93 0.90 1.49
C ARG A 261 1.02 -0.34 1.51
N MET A 262 1.55 -1.53 1.22
CA MET A 262 0.78 -2.78 1.19
C MET A 262 0.31 -3.23 2.59
N LEU A 263 0.96 -2.75 3.66
CA LEU A 263 0.50 -2.98 5.05
C LEU A 263 -0.91 -2.43 5.31
N GLU A 264 -1.34 -1.38 4.60
CA GLU A 264 -2.70 -0.85 4.71
C GLU A 264 -3.73 -1.87 4.24
N SER A 265 -3.52 -2.42 3.03
CA SER A 265 -4.32 -3.51 2.47
C SER A 265 -4.30 -4.76 3.37
N TYR A 266 -3.16 -5.06 4.01
CA TYR A 266 -3.03 -6.17 4.96
C TYR A 266 -3.90 -5.99 6.21
N VAL A 267 -3.89 -4.78 6.79
CA VAL A 267 -4.73 -4.43 7.95
C VAL A 267 -6.21 -4.38 7.57
N ILE A 268 -6.56 -3.83 6.40
CA ILE A 268 -7.94 -3.86 5.87
C ILE A 268 -8.42 -5.30 5.72
N ALA A 269 -7.58 -6.18 5.17
CA ALA A 269 -7.92 -7.58 4.96
C ALA A 269 -8.16 -8.31 6.30
N ARG A 270 -7.40 -7.99 7.35
CA ARG A 270 -7.64 -8.49 8.72
C ARG A 270 -9.05 -8.13 9.17
N ASP A 271 -9.41 -6.85 9.08
CA ASP A 271 -10.72 -6.37 9.56
C ASP A 271 -11.88 -6.95 8.73
N ARG A 272 -11.68 -7.09 7.41
CA ARG A 272 -12.70 -7.59 6.49
C ARG A 272 -12.84 -9.10 6.49
N PHE A 273 -11.76 -9.87 6.63
CA PHE A 273 -11.78 -11.30 6.33
C PHE A 273 -11.34 -12.20 7.48
N LEU A 274 -10.64 -11.69 8.50
CA LEU A 274 -10.23 -12.53 9.61
C LEU A 274 -11.35 -12.67 10.65
N THR A 275 -11.45 -13.85 11.25
CA THR A 275 -12.29 -14.07 12.44
C THR A 275 -11.67 -13.39 13.68
N PRO A 276 -12.44 -13.07 14.73
CA PRO A 276 -11.91 -12.43 15.95
C PRO A 276 -10.81 -13.24 16.67
N THR A 277 -10.79 -14.55 16.50
CA THR A 277 -9.78 -15.47 17.07
C THR A 277 -8.75 -15.92 16.04
N GLY A 278 -8.81 -15.36 14.83
CA GLY A 278 -7.92 -15.72 13.74
C GLY A 278 -6.49 -15.22 13.95
N LYS A 279 -5.55 -15.80 13.20
CA LYS A 279 -4.13 -15.46 13.27
C LYS A 279 -3.66 -14.76 12.01
N MET A 280 -2.66 -13.90 12.19
CA MET A 280 -1.96 -13.23 11.09
C MET A 280 -0.55 -13.78 10.94
N PHE A 281 -0.16 -14.04 9.70
CA PHE A 281 1.17 -14.52 9.32
C PHE A 281 1.75 -13.57 8.26
N PRO A 282 2.65 -12.64 8.62
CA PRO A 282 3.17 -12.33 9.97
C PRO A 282 2.19 -11.53 10.84
N GLY A 283 2.32 -11.63 12.17
CA GLY A 283 1.46 -10.90 13.13
C GLY A 283 2.07 -9.61 13.69
N VAL A 284 3.40 -9.50 13.69
CA VAL A 284 4.12 -8.34 14.22
C VAL A 284 5.27 -8.00 13.29
N GLY A 285 5.49 -6.71 13.04
CA GLY A 285 6.69 -6.17 12.42
C GLY A 285 7.50 -5.31 13.39
N ARG A 286 8.81 -5.26 13.19
CA ARG A 286 9.73 -4.38 13.91
C ARG A 286 10.56 -3.62 12.92
N ILE A 287 10.55 -2.30 12.98
CA ILE A 287 11.53 -1.46 12.29
C ILE A 287 12.68 -1.27 13.26
N HIS A 288 13.87 -1.74 12.91
CA HIS A 288 15.08 -1.55 13.68
C HIS A 288 15.85 -0.36 13.13
N MET A 289 16.48 0.41 14.02
CA MET A 289 17.27 1.58 13.67
C MET A 289 18.54 1.65 14.51
N ALA A 290 19.64 2.04 13.89
CA ALA A 290 20.90 2.32 14.58
C ALA A 290 21.69 3.40 13.82
N PRO A 291 22.34 4.35 14.51
CA PRO A 291 23.25 5.28 13.87
C PRO A 291 24.47 4.52 13.31
N PHE A 292 25.00 4.99 12.18
CA PHE A 292 26.16 4.37 11.54
C PHE A 292 27.25 5.38 11.18
N THR A 293 28.44 4.86 10.94
CA THR A 293 29.57 5.60 10.37
C THR A 293 30.04 4.92 9.08
N ASP A 294 30.04 5.65 7.96
CA ASP A 294 30.57 5.19 6.68
C ASP A 294 31.03 6.41 5.85
N GLU A 295 32.30 6.77 6.01
CA GLU A 295 32.91 7.90 5.29
C GLU A 295 32.92 7.65 3.77
N TYR A 296 33.12 6.38 3.35
CA TYR A 296 33.18 6.03 1.93
C TYR A 296 31.83 6.28 1.25
N LEU A 297 30.73 5.84 1.87
CA LEU A 297 29.39 6.14 1.35
C LEU A 297 29.14 7.64 1.27
N PHE A 298 29.48 8.38 2.33
CA PHE A 298 29.24 9.82 2.38
C PHE A 298 29.99 10.53 1.24
N ILE A 299 31.27 10.22 1.05
CA ILE A 299 32.08 10.79 -0.03
C ILE A 299 31.55 10.35 -1.40
N GLU A 300 31.11 9.09 -1.56
CA GLU A 300 30.52 8.60 -2.81
C GLU A 300 29.30 9.42 -3.23
N ILE A 301 28.38 9.70 -2.30
CA ILE A 301 27.19 10.51 -2.56
C ILE A 301 27.58 11.96 -2.84
N ALA A 302 28.45 12.55 -2.01
CA ALA A 302 28.91 13.94 -2.19
C ALA A 302 29.62 14.13 -3.54
N ASN A 303 30.41 13.15 -3.98
CA ASN A 303 31.17 13.22 -5.22
C ASN A 303 30.28 13.22 -6.47
N LYS A 304 29.06 12.66 -6.42
CA LYS A 304 28.11 12.75 -7.53
C LYS A 304 27.76 14.21 -7.87
N ALA A 305 27.74 15.09 -6.87
CA ALA A 305 27.49 16.51 -7.05
C ALA A 305 28.63 17.25 -7.76
N LEU A 306 29.88 16.73 -7.70
CA LEU A 306 31.06 17.42 -8.24
C LEU A 306 30.99 17.62 -9.76
N PHE A 307 30.23 16.80 -10.48
CA PHE A 307 29.95 17.03 -11.91
C PHE A 307 29.41 18.45 -12.17
N TRP A 308 28.60 18.97 -11.26
CA TRP A 308 27.99 20.29 -11.38
C TRP A 308 28.94 21.44 -11.00
N GLN A 309 30.16 21.18 -10.54
CA GLN A 309 31.14 22.23 -10.24
C GLN A 309 31.93 22.73 -11.46
N GLN A 310 31.58 22.25 -12.66
CA GLN A 310 32.27 22.63 -13.89
C GLN A 310 31.87 24.05 -14.35
N GLN A 311 32.83 24.96 -14.38
CA GLN A 311 32.62 26.34 -14.86
C GLN A 311 32.59 26.47 -16.40
N ASN A 312 33.05 25.44 -17.12
CA ASN A 312 33.11 25.45 -18.59
C ASN A 312 32.80 24.05 -19.16
N TYR A 313 31.53 23.64 -19.07
CA TYR A 313 31.01 22.46 -19.73
C TYR A 313 30.53 22.84 -21.13
N TYR A 314 31.38 22.65 -22.14
CA TYR A 314 31.12 23.06 -23.53
C TYR A 314 30.70 24.54 -23.67
N GLY A 315 31.32 25.44 -22.90
CA GLY A 315 31.00 26.88 -22.89
C GLY A 315 29.90 27.29 -21.90
N VAL A 316 29.41 26.38 -21.07
CA VAL A 316 28.34 26.63 -20.09
C VAL A 316 28.85 26.42 -18.66
N ASP A 317 28.56 27.36 -17.76
CA ASP A 317 28.83 27.22 -16.32
C ASP A 317 27.70 26.44 -15.64
N LEU A 318 28.01 25.26 -15.09
CA LEU A 318 27.05 24.38 -14.40
C LEU A 318 26.96 24.67 -12.89
N THR A 319 27.88 25.46 -12.34
CA THR A 319 27.97 25.72 -10.88
C THR A 319 26.71 26.25 -10.22
N PRO A 320 25.81 27.02 -10.89
CA PRO A 320 24.56 27.44 -10.29
C PRO A 320 23.64 26.29 -9.84
N LEU A 321 23.80 25.08 -10.41
CA LEU A 321 23.00 23.91 -10.07
C LEU A 321 23.65 22.97 -9.02
N HIS A 322 24.91 23.22 -8.64
CA HIS A 322 25.64 22.35 -7.70
C HIS A 322 24.93 22.18 -6.36
N GLY A 323 24.45 23.26 -5.75
CA GLY A 323 23.76 23.21 -4.45
C GLY A 323 22.48 22.36 -4.49
N THR A 324 21.67 22.53 -5.54
CA THR A 324 20.44 21.75 -5.75
C THR A 324 20.75 20.28 -6.01
N ALA A 325 21.77 19.98 -6.82
CA ALA A 325 22.20 18.62 -7.10
C ALA A 325 22.72 17.92 -5.82
N PHE A 326 23.55 18.60 -5.03
CA PHE A 326 24.04 18.09 -3.76
C PHE A 326 22.89 17.72 -2.82
N GLN A 327 21.91 18.63 -2.63
CA GLN A 327 20.73 18.33 -1.83
C GLN A 327 19.92 17.15 -2.39
N GLY A 328 19.74 17.08 -3.72
CA GLY A 328 19.04 15.99 -4.39
C GLY A 328 19.68 14.61 -4.16
N TYR A 329 21.01 14.52 -4.20
CA TYR A 329 21.70 13.26 -3.91
C TYR A 329 21.55 12.82 -2.44
N PHE A 330 21.53 13.77 -1.50
CA PHE A 330 21.32 13.47 -0.07
C PHE A 330 19.84 13.29 0.32
N SER A 331 18.88 13.59 -0.58
CA SER A 331 17.45 13.28 -0.37
C SER A 331 17.06 11.87 -0.82
N GLN A 332 18.00 11.09 -1.36
CA GLN A 332 17.76 9.68 -1.69
C GLN A 332 18.26 8.77 -0.57
N PRO A 333 17.40 7.93 0.03
CA PRO A 333 17.89 6.92 0.94
C PRO A 333 18.61 5.83 0.15
N VAL A 334 19.62 5.21 0.76
CA VAL A 334 20.45 4.19 0.11
C VAL A 334 19.95 2.81 0.51
N VAL A 335 19.79 1.92 -0.46
CA VAL A 335 19.45 0.51 -0.21
C VAL A 335 20.63 -0.37 -0.61
N ASP A 336 21.26 -1.00 0.38
CA ASP A 336 22.34 -1.97 0.19
C ASP A 336 22.60 -2.85 1.42
N ALA A 337 23.44 -3.86 1.23
CA ALA A 337 24.00 -4.63 2.33
C ALA A 337 25.25 -3.93 2.87
N PHE A 338 25.39 -3.85 4.18
CA PHE A 338 26.57 -3.26 4.82
C PHE A 338 27.05 -4.10 6.02
N ASP A 339 28.31 -3.88 6.39
CA ASP A 339 28.92 -4.57 7.52
C ASP A 339 28.35 -4.05 8.86
N PRO A 340 27.79 -4.90 9.74
CA PRO A 340 27.22 -4.47 11.01
C PRO A 340 28.22 -3.75 11.93
N ARG A 341 29.53 -3.88 11.71
CA ARG A 341 30.58 -3.13 12.43
C ARG A 341 30.55 -1.62 12.16
N LEU A 342 29.86 -1.17 11.12
CA LEU A 342 29.64 0.25 10.84
C LEU A 342 28.61 0.89 11.79
N LEU A 343 27.84 0.08 12.53
CA LEU A 343 26.91 0.58 13.53
C LEU A 343 27.67 1.11 14.75
N ILE A 344 27.28 2.29 15.23
CA ILE A 344 28.00 2.98 16.32
C ILE A 344 27.31 2.85 17.67
N ALA A 345 26.11 2.25 17.71
CA ALA A 345 25.34 1.99 18.92
C ALA A 345 24.49 0.71 18.72
N PRO A 346 24.09 0.04 19.81
CA PRO A 346 23.09 -1.02 19.74
C PRO A 346 21.79 -0.52 19.08
N PRO A 347 21.12 -1.33 18.26
CA PRO A 347 19.89 -0.92 17.62
C PRO A 347 18.74 -0.78 18.62
N MET A 348 17.86 0.18 18.36
CA MET A 348 16.52 0.21 18.93
C MET A 348 15.52 -0.30 17.89
N PHE A 349 14.27 -0.56 18.29
CA PHE A 349 13.22 -0.91 17.34
C PHE A 349 11.87 -0.26 17.70
N HIS A 350 11.05 -0.06 16.68
CA HIS A 350 9.65 0.34 16.77
C HIS A 350 8.76 -0.83 16.33
N VAL A 351 7.70 -1.11 17.09
CA VAL A 351 6.83 -2.29 16.88
C VAL A 351 5.55 -1.89 16.18
N LEU A 352 5.21 -2.60 15.10
CA LEU A 352 3.91 -2.56 14.44
C LEU A 352 3.19 -3.88 14.73
N ASP A 353 2.14 -3.84 15.59
CA ASP A 353 1.31 -5.01 15.89
C ASP A 353 0.15 -5.07 14.87
N PHE A 354 0.36 -5.83 13.79
CA PHE A 354 -0.61 -5.98 12.71
C PHE A 354 -1.93 -6.58 13.19
N THR A 355 -1.98 -7.23 14.35
CA THR A 355 -3.21 -7.82 14.90
C THR A 355 -4.14 -6.79 15.54
N LYS A 356 -3.62 -5.60 15.89
CA LYS A 356 -4.38 -4.57 16.65
C LYS A 356 -4.38 -3.19 16.02
N MET A 357 -3.31 -2.84 15.30
CA MET A 357 -3.16 -1.50 14.77
C MET A 357 -4.27 -1.16 13.77
N LYS A 358 -4.65 0.10 13.71
CA LYS A 358 -5.56 0.61 12.70
C LYS A 358 -4.79 1.00 11.45
N GLU A 359 -5.49 1.01 10.32
CA GLU A 359 -4.93 1.43 9.04
C GLU A 359 -4.39 2.87 9.11
N GLU A 360 -5.09 3.78 9.80
CA GLU A 360 -4.71 5.19 9.87
C GLU A 360 -3.39 5.44 10.60
N GLU A 361 -2.97 4.52 11.47
CA GLU A 361 -1.67 4.58 12.16
C GLU A 361 -0.49 4.36 11.20
N LEU A 362 -0.73 3.87 9.98
CA LEU A 362 0.28 3.75 8.93
C LEU A 362 0.47 5.05 8.15
N TYR A 363 -0.44 6.04 8.25
CA TYR A 363 -0.30 7.26 7.45
C TYR A 363 0.80 8.19 7.98
N GLU A 364 1.03 8.15 9.30
CA GLU A 364 2.03 8.93 9.99
C GLU A 364 2.66 8.07 11.08
N ILE A 365 3.93 7.70 10.91
CA ILE A 365 4.69 6.91 11.88
C ILE A 365 5.76 7.79 12.48
N ASP A 366 5.63 8.10 13.76
CA ASP A 366 6.55 8.95 14.48
C ASP A 366 7.36 8.19 15.54
N ILE A 367 8.67 8.15 15.37
CA ILE A 367 9.58 7.35 16.20
C ILE A 367 10.61 8.29 16.85
N PRO A 368 10.51 8.55 18.18
CA PRO A 368 11.57 9.24 18.90
C PRO A 368 12.81 8.35 18.97
N LEU A 369 13.97 8.94 18.69
CA LEU A 369 15.25 8.22 18.63
C LEU A 369 16.09 8.53 19.86
N ARG A 370 16.70 7.48 20.42
CA ARG A 370 17.65 7.60 21.52
C ARG A 370 18.68 6.47 21.48
N PHE A 371 19.95 6.83 21.40
CA PHE A 371 21.07 5.91 21.34
C PHE A 371 22.20 6.35 22.28
N ILE A 372 23.02 5.40 22.71
CA ILE A 372 24.29 5.66 23.39
C ILE A 372 25.42 5.21 22.48
N ALA A 373 26.24 6.15 22.03
CA ALA A 373 27.37 5.87 21.17
C ALA A 373 28.37 4.94 21.88
N SER A 374 28.69 3.81 21.25
CA SER A 374 29.66 2.84 21.76
C SER A 374 31.10 3.25 21.45
N VAL A 375 31.29 4.09 20.44
CA VAL A 375 32.59 4.55 19.94
C VAL A 375 32.56 6.04 19.64
N GLY A 376 33.72 6.70 19.76
CA GLY A 376 33.89 8.08 19.32
C GLY A 376 34.12 8.13 17.80
N THR A 377 33.25 8.79 17.05
CA THR A 377 33.32 8.85 15.58
C THR A 377 32.42 9.93 14.99
N ARG A 378 32.46 10.08 13.66
CA ARG A 378 31.50 10.87 12.87
C ARG A 378 30.29 10.00 12.51
N VAL A 379 29.10 10.46 12.89
CA VAL A 379 27.81 9.82 12.60
C VAL A 379 27.34 10.29 11.24
N HIS A 380 27.29 9.36 10.28
CA HIS A 380 26.94 9.64 8.90
C HIS A 380 25.45 9.57 8.62
N GLY A 381 24.68 8.91 9.51
CA GLY A 381 23.25 8.76 9.32
C GLY A 381 22.63 7.70 10.20
N LEU A 382 21.43 7.28 9.82
CA LEU A 382 20.65 6.24 10.46
C LEU A 382 20.49 5.05 9.50
N ALA A 383 20.88 3.86 9.95
CA ALA A 383 20.64 2.62 9.24
C ALA A 383 19.36 1.99 9.81
N CYS A 384 18.54 1.44 8.91
CA CYS A 384 17.27 0.83 9.24
C CYS A 384 17.09 -0.51 8.54
N TRP A 385 16.46 -1.45 9.22
CA TRP A 385 16.06 -2.76 8.70
C TRP A 385 14.79 -3.20 9.41
N PHE A 386 14.28 -4.38 9.08
CA PHE A 386 13.09 -4.90 9.75
C PHE A 386 13.13 -6.39 10.01
N ASP A 387 12.36 -6.78 11.03
CA ASP A 387 12.04 -8.15 11.34
C ASP A 387 10.52 -8.33 11.36
N VAL A 388 10.02 -9.50 10.95
CA VAL A 388 8.61 -9.87 11.11
C VAL A 388 8.48 -11.21 11.84
N LEU A 389 7.47 -11.30 12.71
CA LEU A 389 7.19 -12.47 13.53
C LEU A 389 5.96 -13.21 13.02
N PHE A 390 6.15 -14.50 12.74
CA PHE A 390 5.10 -15.49 12.60
C PHE A 390 4.86 -16.14 13.97
N ASN A 391 3.84 -15.64 14.68
CA ASN A 391 3.52 -16.08 16.04
C ASN A 391 2.62 -17.32 16.03
N GLY A 392 3.16 -18.44 15.54
CA GLY A 392 2.44 -19.71 15.48
C GLY A 392 2.26 -20.39 16.83
N SER A 393 1.28 -21.30 16.94
CA SER A 393 0.95 -21.99 18.20
C SER A 393 2.03 -22.98 18.62
N THR A 394 2.78 -23.53 17.67
CA THR A 394 3.81 -24.55 17.93
C THR A 394 5.18 -23.89 18.08
N VAL A 395 5.52 -22.96 17.19
CA VAL A 395 6.82 -22.29 17.16
C VAL A 395 6.69 -20.85 16.64
N GLN A 396 7.44 -19.95 17.27
CA GLN A 396 7.64 -18.59 16.79
C GLN A 396 8.77 -18.56 15.76
N ARG A 397 8.51 -17.96 14.60
CA ARG A 397 9.53 -17.77 13.54
C ARG A 397 9.71 -16.30 13.22
N TRP A 398 10.96 -15.87 13.12
CA TRP A 398 11.34 -14.53 12.70
C TRP A 398 11.95 -14.57 11.31
N LEU A 399 11.46 -13.72 10.42
CA LEU A 399 12.17 -13.31 9.22
C LEU A 399 12.88 -12.00 9.55
N THR A 400 14.20 -11.95 9.38
CA THR A 400 15.02 -10.78 9.69
C THR A 400 15.73 -10.29 8.44
N THR A 401 15.83 -8.97 8.30
CA THR A 401 16.65 -8.30 7.29
C THR A 401 17.85 -7.57 7.91
N ALA A 402 18.23 -7.95 9.14
CA ALA A 402 19.32 -7.31 9.87
C ALA A 402 20.68 -7.41 9.14
N PRO A 403 21.53 -6.36 9.24
CA PRO A 403 22.90 -6.44 8.72
C PRO A 403 23.68 -7.56 9.42
N GLY A 404 24.46 -8.33 8.65
CA GLY A 404 25.19 -9.50 9.15
C GLY A 404 24.39 -10.82 9.13
N SER A 405 23.06 -10.77 8.97
CA SER A 405 22.26 -11.94 8.61
C SER A 405 22.39 -12.25 7.11
N PRO A 406 22.01 -13.46 6.65
CA PRO A 406 21.95 -13.76 5.22
C PRO A 406 21.13 -12.71 4.46
N THR A 407 21.73 -12.14 3.41
CA THR A 407 21.13 -11.03 2.66
C THR A 407 19.81 -11.46 2.00
N THR A 408 18.79 -10.62 2.16
CA THR A 408 17.50 -10.71 1.45
C THR A 408 17.46 -9.67 0.34
N HIS A 409 16.48 -9.77 -0.57
CA HIS A 409 16.32 -8.79 -1.64
C HIS A 409 15.91 -7.38 -1.15
N TRP A 410 15.44 -7.25 0.10
CA TRP A 410 15.15 -5.96 0.72
C TRP A 410 16.41 -5.20 1.14
N TYR A 411 17.53 -5.90 1.33
CA TYR A 411 18.76 -5.33 1.89
C TYR A 411 18.48 -4.56 3.20
N GLN A 412 19.21 -3.48 3.45
CA GLN A 412 18.95 -2.52 4.51
C GLN A 412 18.82 -1.11 3.91
N LEU A 413 18.17 -0.20 4.63
CA LEU A 413 18.04 1.21 4.27
C LEU A 413 19.05 2.04 5.06
N ARG A 414 19.73 3.00 4.42
CA ARG A 414 20.61 3.97 5.08
C ARG A 414 20.20 5.38 4.70
N CYS A 415 19.77 6.15 5.68
CA CYS A 415 19.45 7.58 5.57
C CYS A 415 20.71 8.38 5.89
N VAL A 416 21.36 8.94 4.86
CA VAL A 416 22.63 9.67 5.01
C VAL A 416 22.35 11.15 5.31
N LEU A 417 23.02 11.69 6.32
CA LEU A 417 22.96 13.12 6.65
C LEU A 417 23.89 13.91 5.73
N SER A 418 23.43 15.05 5.21
CA SER A 418 24.26 15.99 4.44
C SER A 418 25.32 16.68 5.30
N GLN A 419 25.05 16.81 6.60
CA GLN A 419 25.97 17.30 7.62
C GLN A 419 26.13 16.25 8.71
N PRO A 420 27.18 15.42 8.68
CA PRO A 420 27.44 14.44 9.73
C PRO A 420 27.69 15.10 11.09
N ILE A 421 27.31 14.43 12.19
CA ILE A 421 27.54 14.92 13.56
C ILE A 421 28.67 14.15 14.25
N TYR A 422 29.38 14.76 15.19
CA TYR A 422 30.47 14.10 15.93
C TYR A 422 30.03 13.67 17.31
N VAL A 423 30.40 12.46 17.71
CA VAL A 423 30.07 11.90 19.02
C VAL A 423 31.30 11.26 19.67
N MET A 424 31.33 11.26 21.00
CA MET A 424 32.29 10.51 21.82
C MET A 424 31.66 9.20 22.30
N ALA A 425 32.50 8.22 22.68
CA ALA A 425 32.01 7.02 23.33
C ALA A 425 31.28 7.36 24.65
N GLY A 426 30.16 6.70 24.91
CA GLY A 426 29.27 6.96 26.04
C GLY A 426 28.32 8.15 25.84
N GLN A 427 28.41 8.86 24.72
CA GLN A 427 27.59 10.02 24.46
C GLN A 427 26.19 9.66 23.96
N GLU A 428 25.19 10.39 24.44
CA GLU A 428 23.81 10.26 23.97
C GLU A 428 23.59 10.94 22.61
N ILE A 429 22.91 10.22 21.71
CA ILE A 429 22.38 10.71 20.44
C ILE A 429 20.85 10.66 20.56
N THR A 430 20.19 11.80 20.38
CA THR A 430 18.73 11.91 20.36
C THR A 430 18.24 12.31 18.97
N GLY A 431 16.96 12.12 18.71
CA GLY A 431 16.42 12.48 17.40
C GLY A 431 14.98 12.06 17.20
N ARG A 432 14.56 12.09 15.94
CA ARG A 432 13.22 11.69 15.50
C ARG A 432 13.30 11.13 14.08
N LEU A 433 12.71 9.96 13.85
CA LEU A 433 12.44 9.41 12.54
C LEU A 433 10.93 9.48 12.32
N HIS A 434 10.51 10.31 11.37
CA HIS A 434 9.11 10.60 11.12
C HIS A 434 8.76 10.27 9.66
N LEU A 435 7.84 9.34 9.45
CA LEU A 435 7.43 8.83 8.14
C LEU A 435 6.02 9.33 7.83
N ILE A 436 5.83 10.04 6.71
CA ILE A 436 4.53 10.52 6.26
C ILE A 436 4.18 9.87 4.92
N ALA A 437 3.08 9.12 4.89
CA ALA A 437 2.60 8.47 3.69
C ALA A 437 2.16 9.51 2.64
N HIS A 438 2.39 9.21 1.36
CA HIS A 438 1.89 10.01 0.24
C HIS A 438 1.29 9.13 -0.86
N ASN A 439 0.63 9.78 -1.82
CA ASN A 439 -0.21 9.15 -2.84
C ASN A 439 0.56 8.35 -3.91
N ALA A 440 1.89 8.48 -3.97
CA ALA A 440 2.75 7.67 -4.85
C ALA A 440 3.08 6.29 -4.25
N GLN A 441 2.25 5.76 -3.34
CA GLN A 441 2.47 4.46 -2.66
C GLN A 441 3.81 4.40 -1.89
N SER A 442 4.18 5.46 -1.20
CA SER A 442 5.42 5.49 -0.42
C SER A 442 5.35 6.51 0.73
N TYR A 443 6.51 6.78 1.34
CA TYR A 443 6.67 7.65 2.49
C TYR A 443 7.75 8.71 2.24
N THR A 444 7.46 9.93 2.68
CA THR A 444 8.49 10.93 2.92
C THR A 444 9.07 10.70 4.31
N ILE A 445 10.40 10.58 4.38
CA ILE A 445 11.16 10.38 5.60
C ILE A 445 11.70 11.73 6.08
N TYR A 446 11.39 12.12 7.31
CA TYR A 446 12.01 13.22 8.02
C TYR A 446 12.87 12.64 9.14
N LEU A 447 14.19 12.81 9.02
CA LEU A 447 15.15 12.37 10.04
C LEU A 447 15.78 13.60 10.68
N THR A 448 15.84 13.60 12.01
CA THR A 448 16.70 14.51 12.78
C THR A 448 17.52 13.70 13.75
N LEU A 449 18.83 13.96 13.80
CA LEU A 449 19.74 13.44 14.81
C LEU A 449 20.50 14.59 15.47
N SER A 450 20.67 14.49 16.79
CA SER A 450 21.28 15.50 17.62
C SER A 450 22.20 14.90 18.68
N ALA A 451 23.32 15.56 18.94
CA ALA A 451 24.23 15.23 20.03
C ALA A 451 24.89 16.50 20.58
N LYS A 452 25.17 16.56 21.88
CA LYS A 452 25.86 17.71 22.49
C LYS A 452 27.30 17.85 21.93
N MET A 453 27.86 19.05 21.86
CA MET A 453 29.27 19.22 21.52
C MET A 453 30.16 18.87 22.72
N TRP A 454 31.35 18.33 22.44
CA TRP A 454 32.40 18.13 23.44
C TRP A 454 33.70 18.77 22.93
N GLY A 455 34.25 19.74 23.69
CA GLY A 455 35.49 20.44 23.31
C GLY A 455 35.82 21.64 24.22
N PRO A 456 37.06 22.18 24.17
CA PRO A 456 37.45 23.37 24.92
C PRO A 456 36.58 24.57 24.51
N GLY A 457 35.81 25.13 25.46
CA GLY A 457 34.85 26.21 25.20
C GLY A 457 33.39 25.77 25.20
N ALA A 458 33.09 24.47 25.26
CA ALA A 458 31.75 24.00 25.61
C ALA A 458 31.53 24.21 27.11
N GLU A 459 30.81 25.27 27.51
CA GLU A 459 30.33 25.41 28.89
C GLU A 459 29.59 24.13 29.31
N GLN A 460 29.57 23.81 30.60
CA GLN A 460 28.85 22.67 31.18
C GLN A 460 27.34 22.79 30.86
N GLY A 461 26.95 22.34 29.65
CA GLY A 461 25.64 22.54 29.03
C GLY A 461 25.63 22.76 27.50
N GLY A 462 26.79 22.92 26.84
CA GLY A 462 26.95 23.67 25.59
C GLY A 462 26.77 22.96 24.23
N ILE A 463 26.06 23.66 23.34
CA ILE A 463 25.85 23.52 21.88
C ILE A 463 25.39 22.13 21.40
N LEU A 464 24.17 22.06 20.88
CA LEU A 464 23.62 20.88 20.22
C LEU A 464 24.07 20.85 18.76
N GLN A 465 24.81 19.82 18.36
CA GLN A 465 24.99 19.49 16.95
C GLN A 465 23.69 18.83 16.49
N THR A 466 23.02 19.41 15.51
CA THR A 466 21.79 18.85 14.95
C THR A 466 21.92 18.78 13.46
N SER A 467 21.54 17.64 12.90
CA SER A 467 21.45 17.44 11.46
C SER A 467 20.11 16.82 11.12
N SER A 468 19.48 17.38 10.09
CA SER A 468 18.17 16.94 9.62
C SER A 468 18.18 16.74 8.13
N CYS A 469 17.44 15.74 7.65
CA CYS A 469 17.22 15.52 6.24
C CYS A 469 15.78 15.10 5.95
N LYS A 470 15.36 15.39 4.72
CA LYS A 470 14.11 14.96 4.12
C LYS A 470 14.46 14.01 2.98
N LEU A 471 13.99 12.77 3.03
CA LEU A 471 14.22 11.77 1.99
C LEU A 471 12.89 11.27 1.43
N ASP A 472 12.91 10.80 0.19
CA ASP A 472 11.76 10.12 -0.43
C ASP A 472 12.05 8.62 -0.55
N LEU A 473 11.20 7.78 0.04
CA LEU A 473 11.35 6.33 0.00
C LEU A 473 10.88 5.72 -1.33
N LYS A 474 10.23 6.49 -2.20
CA LYS A 474 9.70 5.98 -3.48
C LYS A 474 10.82 5.59 -4.44
N GLU A 475 11.88 6.39 -4.51
CA GLU A 475 13.00 6.21 -5.44
C GLU A 475 14.34 6.14 -4.69
N PRO A 476 14.59 5.06 -3.93
CA PRO A 476 15.84 4.89 -3.22
C PRO A 476 16.99 4.63 -4.21
N TYR A 477 18.19 5.00 -3.79
CA TYR A 477 19.42 4.65 -4.50
C TYR A 477 19.83 3.22 -4.15
N TYR A 478 19.57 2.26 -5.05
CA TYR A 478 20.05 0.88 -4.91
C TYR A 478 21.55 0.81 -5.20
N ARG A 479 22.35 0.64 -4.15
CA ARG A 479 23.82 0.60 -4.23
C ARG A 479 24.28 -0.85 -4.27
N MET A 480 24.48 -1.37 -5.48
CA MET A 480 25.04 -2.72 -5.66
C MET A 480 26.54 -2.68 -5.33
N SER A 481 26.93 -3.10 -4.12
CA SER A 481 28.33 -3.36 -3.83
C SER A 481 28.80 -4.56 -4.64
N GLN A 482 29.93 -4.45 -5.33
CA GLN A 482 30.62 -5.66 -5.79
C GLN A 482 30.91 -6.51 -4.55
N PRO A 483 30.61 -7.82 -4.53
CA PRO A 483 30.88 -8.63 -3.35
C PRO A 483 32.36 -8.49 -2.99
N GLN A 484 32.63 -7.94 -1.81
CA GLN A 484 33.97 -8.01 -1.25
C GLN A 484 34.28 -9.50 -1.09
N ALA A 485 35.31 -9.98 -1.79
CA ALA A 485 35.78 -11.34 -1.66
C ALA A 485 36.21 -11.56 -0.21
N TYR A 486 35.37 -12.23 0.58
CA TYR A 486 35.78 -12.75 1.87
C TYR A 486 36.84 -13.82 1.61
N PRO A 487 38.09 -13.67 2.08
CA PRO A 487 39.01 -14.80 2.08
C PRO A 487 38.46 -15.80 3.10
N LEU A 488 37.84 -16.87 2.60
CA LEU A 488 37.71 -18.09 3.38
C LEU A 488 39.14 -18.55 3.70
N ALA A 489 39.57 -18.34 4.94
CA ALA A 489 40.74 -19.01 5.47
C ALA A 489 40.44 -20.51 5.46
N GLN A 490 40.85 -21.20 4.39
CA GLN A 490 40.94 -22.65 4.39
C GLN A 490 42.15 -23.02 5.24
N ASP A 491 41.90 -23.40 6.49
CA ASP A 491 42.81 -24.25 7.25
C ASP A 491 42.93 -25.60 6.51
N GLN A 492 43.88 -25.70 5.59
CA GLN A 492 44.41 -26.97 5.13
C GLN A 492 45.75 -27.19 5.84
N GLN A 493 45.71 -27.92 6.95
CA GLN A 493 46.90 -28.58 7.48
C GLN A 493 47.42 -29.58 6.43
N PRO A 494 48.72 -29.55 6.07
CA PRO A 494 49.28 -30.58 5.19
C PRO A 494 49.48 -31.89 5.98
N GLN A 495 48.82 -32.96 5.53
CA GLN A 495 49.14 -34.32 5.97
C GLN A 495 50.55 -34.73 5.50
N PRO A 496 51.33 -35.47 6.30
CA PRO A 496 52.67 -35.89 5.90
C PRO A 496 52.62 -37.03 4.87
N LEU A 497 53.38 -36.86 3.79
CA LEU A 497 53.65 -37.87 2.77
C LEU A 497 54.35 -39.09 3.39
N VAL A 498 53.68 -40.24 3.38
CA VAL A 498 54.31 -41.54 3.59
C VAL A 498 55.07 -41.90 2.30
N GLN A 499 56.40 -41.85 2.35
CA GLN A 499 57.27 -42.38 1.32
C GLN A 499 57.31 -43.91 1.43
N THR A 500 56.92 -44.60 0.36
CA THR A 500 57.31 -45.98 0.09
C THR A 500 58.68 -45.99 -0.56
N GLN A 501 59.70 -46.39 0.21
CA GLN A 501 60.77 -47.30 -0.20
C GLN A 501 61.39 -47.97 1.02
#